data_AF-A0A0C2G3P5-F1
#
_entry.id   AF-A0A0C2G3P5-F1
#
_cell.length_a   1.000
_cell.length_b   1.000
_cell.length_c   1.000
_cell.angle_alpha   90.00
_cell.angle_beta   90.00
_cell.angle_gamma   90.00
#
_symmetry.space_group_name_H-M   'P 1'
#
loop_
_entity.id
_entity.type
_entity.pdbx_description
1 polymer ?
#
loop_
_entity_poly.entity_id
_entity_poly.type
_entity_poly.pdbx_seq_one_letter_code
_entity_poly.pdbx_strand_id
1 'polypeptide(L)'
;VSDFENLPSSVGQYSTKFWLRDYEDFLRQAEELDVPEEFEEGPETAIEFSQNGSAMVPAKTRTESNELKQFLEWPEFSFWKGFIQLERNESGGDYKVTRFFFTTAFHGEELVEWSNRAILLNQWRSLADKVTFFP
;
A
#
# COMPACT_ATOMS: atom_id res chain seq x y z
N VAL A 1 -8.99 -2.39 -8.03
CA VAL A 1 -8.25 -3.68 -7.93
C VAL A 1 -9.21 -4.86 -7.79
N SER A 2 -10.11 -4.86 -6.81
CA SER A 2 -11.10 -5.95 -6.64
C SER A 2 -11.89 -6.27 -7.92
N ASP A 3 -12.30 -5.26 -8.70
CA ASP A 3 -12.98 -5.50 -9.99
C ASP A 3 -12.15 -6.32 -10.99
N PHE A 4 -10.81 -6.17 -10.99
CA PHE A 4 -9.92 -6.99 -11.82
C PHE A 4 -9.82 -8.41 -11.28
N GLU A 5 -9.80 -8.57 -9.96
CA GLU A 5 -9.74 -9.88 -9.30
C GLU A 5 -11.02 -10.70 -9.46
N ASN A 6 -12.15 -10.04 -9.72
CA ASN A 6 -13.46 -10.65 -9.92
C ASN A 6 -13.78 -10.99 -11.39
N LEU A 7 -12.88 -10.69 -12.34
CA LEU A 7 -13.08 -11.10 -13.73
C LEU A 7 -13.02 -12.64 -13.86
N PRO A 8 -13.81 -13.27 -14.76
CA PRO A 8 -13.91 -14.73 -14.84
C PRO A 8 -12.59 -15.47 -15.09
N SER A 9 -11.70 -14.86 -15.87
CA SER A 9 -10.37 -15.38 -16.19
C SER A 9 -9.30 -14.96 -15.17
N SER A 10 -9.67 -14.23 -14.11
CA SER A 10 -8.73 -13.80 -13.09
C SER A 10 -8.30 -14.98 -12.25
N VAL A 11 -7.00 -15.06 -11.97
CA VAL A 11 -6.46 -16.01 -10.98
C VAL A 11 -6.86 -15.56 -9.56
N GLY A 12 -7.36 -14.33 -9.41
CA GLY A 12 -7.92 -13.82 -8.16
C GLY A 12 -6.88 -13.18 -7.24
N GLN A 13 -7.32 -12.85 -6.03
CA GLN A 13 -6.59 -11.98 -5.10
C GLN A 13 -5.18 -12.46 -4.75
N TYR A 14 -4.98 -13.77 -4.58
CA TYR A 14 -3.68 -14.33 -4.19
C TYR A 14 -2.58 -14.12 -5.24
N SER A 15 -2.97 -13.91 -6.51
CA SER A 15 -2.05 -13.62 -7.60
C SER A 15 -1.77 -12.13 -7.78
N THR A 16 -2.41 -11.28 -6.98
CA THR A 16 -2.36 -9.83 -7.13
C THR A 16 -1.40 -9.21 -6.12
N LYS A 17 -0.39 -8.50 -6.63
CA LYS A 17 0.50 -7.67 -5.82
C LYS A 17 -0.02 -6.25 -5.80
N PHE A 18 -0.51 -5.81 -4.63
CA PHE A 18 -1.11 -4.49 -4.43
C PHE A 18 -0.70 -3.91 -3.08
N TRP A 19 -0.01 -2.77 -3.12
CA TRP A 19 0.67 -2.15 -1.97
C TRP A 19 -0.22 -1.85 -0.77
N LEU A 20 -1.50 -1.50 -0.99
CA LEU A 20 -2.38 -1.06 0.09
C LEU A 20 -2.63 -2.17 1.11
N ARG A 21 -2.63 -3.44 0.68
CA ARG A 21 -2.79 -4.59 1.57
C ARG A 21 -1.60 -4.74 2.50
N ASP A 22 -0.40 -4.66 1.94
CA ASP A 22 0.84 -4.72 2.73
C ASP A 22 0.95 -3.53 3.68
N TYR A 23 0.45 -2.36 3.27
CA TYR A 23 0.37 -1.17 4.13
C TYR A 23 -0.63 -1.34 5.27
N GLU A 24 -1.83 -1.86 5.00
CA GLU A 24 -2.82 -2.18 6.03
C GLU A 24 -2.30 -3.21 7.04
N ASP A 25 -1.58 -4.24 6.58
CA ASP A 25 -0.95 -5.23 7.46
C ASP A 25 0.22 -4.63 8.26
N PHE A 26 0.98 -3.68 7.70
CA PHE A 26 1.99 -2.91 8.43
C PHE A 26 1.36 -2.08 9.56
N LEU A 27 0.26 -1.37 9.29
CA LEU A 27 -0.46 -0.59 10.29
C LEU A 27 -1.01 -1.48 11.42
N ARG A 28 -1.62 -2.63 11.08
CA ARG A 28 -2.14 -3.57 12.07
C ARG A 28 -1.05 -4.10 13.00
N GLN A 29 0.11 -4.44 12.46
CA GLN A 29 1.26 -4.87 13.26
C GLN A 29 1.77 -3.76 14.18
N ALA A 30 1.80 -2.51 13.70
CA ALA A 30 2.19 -1.38 14.52
C ALA A 30 1.21 -1.14 15.67
N GLU A 31 -0.10 -1.33 15.46
CA GLU A 31 -1.12 -1.27 16.52
C GLU A 31 -1.01 -2.43 17.53
N GLU A 32 -0.77 -3.65 17.06
CA GLU A 32 -0.63 -4.84 17.92
C GLU A 32 0.59 -4.75 18.85
N LEU A 33 1.68 -4.13 18.39
CA LEU A 33 2.88 -3.88 19.20
C LEU A 33 2.71 -2.72 20.20
N ASP A 34 1.69 -1.88 19.99
CA ASP A 34 1.37 -0.72 20.83
C ASP A 34 0.26 -1.04 21.86
N VAL A 35 -0.17 -2.31 21.94
CA VAL A 35 -1.03 -2.79 23.02
C VAL A 35 -0.25 -2.64 24.33
N PRO A 36 -0.76 -1.87 25.30
CA PRO A 36 -0.12 -1.75 26.60
C PRO A 36 -0.13 -3.14 27.25
N GLU A 37 1.05 -3.76 27.41
CA GLU A 37 1.23 -4.61 28.58
C GLU A 37 0.77 -3.79 29.79
N GLU A 38 -0.09 -4.37 30.61
CA GLU A 38 -0.77 -3.78 31.77
C GLU A 38 0.20 -3.24 32.85
N PHE A 39 1.03 -2.25 32.52
CA PHE A 39 1.96 -1.60 33.42
C PHE A 39 1.96 -0.08 33.17
N GLU A 40 1.06 0.55 33.92
CA GLU A 40 1.24 1.78 34.69
C GLU A 40 2.22 2.86 34.17
N GLU A 41 1.64 4.03 33.87
CA GLU A 41 2.17 5.40 34.04
C GLU A 41 3.61 5.75 33.55
N GLY A 42 3.70 6.18 32.28
CA GLY A 42 4.66 7.18 31.75
C GLY A 42 6.00 6.66 31.18
N PRO A 43 6.69 7.39 30.26
CA PRO A 43 6.61 8.84 30.01
C PRO A 43 6.27 9.23 28.55
N GLU A 44 6.22 10.54 28.30
CA GLU A 44 5.93 11.27 27.05
C GLU A 44 6.86 10.96 25.84
N THR A 45 7.57 9.84 25.85
CA THR A 45 8.64 9.48 24.92
C THR A 45 8.42 8.10 24.31
N ALA A 46 8.26 8.06 22.99
CA ALA A 46 8.19 6.86 22.19
C ALA A 46 9.60 6.47 21.69
N ILE A 47 9.81 5.17 21.42
CA ILE A 47 11.07 4.67 20.85
C ILE A 47 10.90 4.60 19.33
N GLU A 48 11.60 5.47 18.60
CA GLU A 48 11.66 5.44 17.13
C GLU A 48 12.80 4.52 16.70
N PHE A 49 12.49 3.45 15.96
CA PHE A 49 13.49 2.55 15.39
C PHE A 49 13.92 3.04 14.01
N SER A 50 15.21 3.34 13.85
CA SER A 50 15.82 3.74 12.58
C SER A 50 16.93 2.76 12.19
N GLN A 51 17.31 2.79 10.91
CA GLN A 51 18.41 2.01 10.35
C GLN A 51 19.76 2.25 11.08
N ASN A 52 19.86 3.34 11.85
CA ASN A 52 21.03 3.71 12.65
C ASN A 52 20.87 3.46 14.17
N GLY A 53 19.85 2.71 14.60
CA GLY A 53 19.56 2.41 16.01
C GLY A 53 18.25 3.02 16.50
N SER A 54 17.96 2.83 17.78
CA SER A 54 16.75 3.34 18.43
C SER A 54 16.99 4.72 19.04
N ALA A 55 16.04 5.65 18.87
CA ALA A 55 16.07 6.98 19.48
C ALA A 55 14.81 7.23 20.31
N MET A 56 14.95 7.83 21.50
CA MET A 56 13.80 8.31 22.27
C MET A 56 13.32 9.64 21.68
N VAL A 57 12.08 9.68 21.20
CA VAL A 57 11.45 10.86 20.64
C VAL A 57 10.17 11.21 21.40
N PRO A 58 9.77 12.48 21.47
CA PRO A 58 8.48 12.85 22.06
C PRO A 58 7.35 12.09 21.35
N ALA A 59 6.38 11.60 22.11
CA ALA A 59 5.17 10.96 21.59
C ALA A 59 4.37 11.97 20.75
N LYS A 60 4.75 12.13 19.47
CA LYS A 60 3.97 12.91 18.51
C LYS A 60 2.63 12.21 18.30
N THR A 61 1.56 13.00 18.21
CA THR A 61 0.34 12.60 17.52
C THR A 61 0.73 11.94 16.20
N ARG A 62 0.52 10.62 16.09
CA ARG A 62 0.77 9.84 14.88
C ARG A 62 -0.03 10.47 13.75
N THR A 63 0.66 11.09 12.79
CA THR A 63 0.04 11.58 11.56
C THR A 63 0.29 10.51 10.51
N GLU A 64 -0.78 10.03 9.86
CA GLU A 64 -0.78 8.96 8.85
C GLU A 64 0.31 9.14 7.76
N SER A 65 0.67 10.38 7.46
CA SER A 65 1.72 10.72 6.51
C SER A 65 3.12 10.27 6.89
N ASN A 66 3.42 10.17 8.19
CA ASN A 66 4.68 9.63 8.66
C ASN A 66 4.72 8.11 8.52
N GLU A 67 3.59 7.43 8.75
CA GLU A 67 3.46 5.97 8.67
C GLU A 67 3.66 5.46 7.26
N LEU A 68 3.06 6.11 6.25
CA LEU A 68 3.30 5.76 4.84
C LEU A 68 4.77 5.90 4.44
N LYS A 69 5.44 6.96 4.94
CA LYS A 69 6.86 7.14 4.68
C LYS A 69 7.68 6.05 5.36
N GLN A 70 7.39 5.73 6.62
CA GLN A 70 8.05 4.65 7.35
C GLN A 70 7.86 3.30 6.66
N PHE A 71 6.64 2.96 6.25
CA PHE A 71 6.34 1.77 5.45
C PHE A 71 7.24 1.66 4.21
N LEU A 72 7.38 2.75 3.45
CA LEU A 72 8.21 2.76 2.24
C LEU A 72 9.73 2.76 2.52
N GLU A 73 10.17 3.16 3.71
CA GLU A 73 11.58 3.03 4.14
C GLU A 73 11.88 1.66 4.72
N TRP A 74 10.87 0.92 5.19
CA TRP A 74 11.05 -0.39 5.81
C TRP A 74 11.61 -1.41 4.80
N PRO A 75 12.69 -2.16 5.12
CA PRO A 75 13.39 -3.00 4.14
C PRO A 75 12.46 -3.96 3.39
N GLU A 76 11.52 -4.57 4.11
CA GLU A 76 10.57 -5.58 3.63
C GLU A 76 9.56 -5.01 2.64
N PHE A 77 9.27 -3.71 2.68
CA PHE A 77 8.25 -3.04 1.86
C PHE A 77 8.84 -1.98 0.91
N SER A 78 10.13 -1.66 1.05
CA SER A 78 10.78 -0.57 0.32
C SER A 78 10.72 -0.69 -1.20
N PHE A 79 10.53 -1.89 -1.73
CA PHE A 79 10.32 -2.12 -3.17
C PHE A 79 9.06 -1.43 -3.70
N TRP A 80 8.05 -1.19 -2.85
CA TRP A 80 6.82 -0.48 -3.23
C TRP A 80 7.05 0.96 -3.67
N LYS A 81 8.18 1.57 -3.30
CA LYS A 81 8.62 2.88 -3.83
C LYS A 81 8.69 2.91 -5.36
N GLY A 82 8.99 1.77 -6.01
CA GLY A 82 9.03 1.66 -7.46
C GLY A 82 7.64 1.63 -8.13
N PHE A 83 6.58 1.43 -7.35
CA PHE A 83 5.22 1.23 -7.83
C PHE A 83 4.25 2.33 -7.38
N ILE A 84 4.69 3.28 -6.54
CA ILE A 84 3.85 4.33 -5.96
C ILE A 84 4.47 5.68 -6.24
N GLN A 85 3.63 6.63 -6.65
CA GLN A 85 3.99 8.04 -6.78
C GLN A 85 3.31 8.85 -5.67
N LEU A 86 4.11 9.63 -4.95
CA LEU A 86 3.66 10.50 -3.86
C LEU A 86 3.82 11.96 -4.24
N GLU A 87 2.84 12.78 -3.85
CA GLU A 87 2.92 14.24 -3.90
C GLU A 87 2.80 14.80 -2.48
N ARG A 88 3.60 15.83 -2.17
CA ARG A 88 3.57 16.50 -0.87
C ARG A 88 2.53 17.62 -0.91
N ASN A 89 1.65 17.67 0.09
CA ASN A 89 0.71 18.79 0.24
C ASN A 89 1.45 20.09 0.60
N GLU A 90 1.04 21.20 -0.03
CA GLU A 90 1.65 22.53 0.13
C GLU A 90 1.58 23.05 1.58
N SER A 91 0.59 22.61 2.35
CA SER A 91 0.39 23.00 3.76
C SER A 91 1.35 22.33 4.75
N GLY A 92 2.21 21.42 4.27
CA GLY A 92 3.33 20.85 5.02
C GLY A 92 2.94 19.74 5.99
N GLY A 93 3.32 18.51 5.65
CA GLY A 93 3.23 17.33 6.53
C GLY A 93 2.80 16.09 5.77
N ASP A 94 1.76 16.23 4.95
CA ASP A 94 1.07 15.08 4.39
C ASP A 94 1.52 14.69 2.97
N TYR A 95 1.51 13.38 2.72
CA TYR A 95 1.78 12.78 1.42
C TYR A 95 0.48 12.21 0.84
N LYS A 96 0.16 12.58 -0.40
CA LYS A 96 -0.95 12.02 -1.17
C LYS A 96 -0.39 11.04 -2.19
N VAL A 97 -0.90 9.80 -2.21
CA VAL A 97 -0.63 8.86 -3.30
C VAL A 97 -1.39 9.33 -4.53
N THR A 98 -0.70 9.73 -5.59
CA THR A 98 -1.33 10.23 -6.82
C THR A 98 -1.37 9.20 -7.93
N ARG A 99 -0.49 8.20 -7.89
CA ARG A 99 -0.50 7.08 -8.83
C ARG A 99 0.09 5.84 -8.18
N PHE A 100 -0.40 4.68 -8.58
CA PHE A 100 0.20 3.41 -8.23
C PHE A 100 0.12 2.41 -9.38
N PHE A 101 0.95 1.38 -9.30
CA PHE A 101 0.89 0.19 -10.12
C PHE A 101 0.59 -1.03 -9.25
N PHE A 102 -0.14 -1.98 -9.82
CA PHE A 102 -0.35 -3.30 -9.24
C PHE A 102 -0.23 -4.34 -10.34
N THR A 103 0.08 -5.58 -9.97
CA THR A 103 0.12 -6.71 -10.92
C THR A 103 -0.91 -7.73 -10.50
N THR A 104 -1.52 -8.43 -11.47
CA THR A 104 -2.50 -9.50 -11.26
C THR A 104 -2.34 -10.52 -12.36
N ALA A 105 -2.58 -11.80 -12.05
CA ALA A 105 -2.49 -12.88 -13.03
C ALA A 105 -3.87 -13.27 -13.55
N PHE A 106 -3.90 -13.68 -14.82
CA PHE A 106 -5.09 -14.15 -15.53
C PHE A 106 -4.75 -15.48 -16.21
N HIS A 107 -5.72 -16.38 -16.29
CA HIS A 107 -5.62 -17.70 -16.91
C HIS A 107 -6.61 -17.84 -18.07
N GLY A 108 -6.43 -18.88 -18.89
CA GLY A 108 -7.28 -19.19 -20.03
C GLY A 108 -6.45 -19.67 -21.21
N GLU A 109 -6.78 -20.83 -21.78
CA GLU A 109 -6.09 -21.38 -22.95
C GLU A 109 -6.23 -20.44 -24.17
N GLU A 110 -7.34 -19.73 -24.25
CA GLU A 110 -7.65 -18.73 -25.27
C GLU A 110 -6.70 -17.53 -25.25
N LEU A 111 -6.07 -17.24 -24.11
CA LEU A 111 -5.10 -16.14 -23.97
C LEU A 111 -3.75 -16.45 -24.65
N VAL A 112 -3.59 -17.63 -25.25
CA VAL A 112 -2.48 -17.88 -26.19
C VAL A 112 -2.63 -17.00 -27.44
N GLU A 113 -3.86 -16.69 -27.85
CA GLU A 113 -4.13 -15.82 -29.01
C GLU A 113 -4.03 -14.33 -28.66
N TRP A 114 -3.32 -13.57 -29.49
CA TRP A 114 -3.12 -12.13 -29.30
C TRP A 114 -4.42 -11.31 -29.35
N SER A 115 -5.39 -11.73 -30.18
CA SER A 115 -6.72 -11.12 -30.26
C SER A 115 -7.46 -11.19 -28.92
N ASN A 116 -7.43 -12.34 -28.26
CA ASN A 116 -8.10 -12.54 -26.97
C ASN A 116 -7.39 -11.75 -25.86
N ARG A 117 -6.06 -11.62 -25.92
CA ARG A 117 -5.31 -10.70 -25.05
C ARG A 117 -5.76 -9.25 -25.23
N ALA A 118 -5.96 -8.80 -26.48
CA ALA A 118 -6.42 -7.45 -26.76
C ALA A 118 -7.83 -7.20 -26.20
N ILE A 119 -8.73 -8.17 -26.29
CA ILE A 119 -10.07 -8.11 -25.68
C ILE A 119 -9.95 -7.94 -24.16
N LEU A 120 -9.14 -8.78 -23.50
CA LEU A 120 -8.91 -8.69 -22.06
C LEU A 120 -8.31 -7.32 -21.66
N LEU A 121 -7.33 -6.81 -22.42
CA LEU A 121 -6.74 -5.50 -22.16
C LEU A 121 -7.74 -4.34 -22.33
N ASN A 122 -8.70 -4.46 -23.25
CA ASN A 122 -9.77 -3.48 -23.38
C ASN A 122 -10.75 -3.53 -22.21
N GLN A 123 -11.04 -4.72 -21.66
CA GLN A 123 -11.81 -4.86 -20.42
C GLN A 123 -11.06 -4.23 -19.24
N TRP A 124 -9.75 -4.49 -19.13
CA TRP A 124 -8.89 -3.87 -18.10
C TRP A 124 -8.91 -2.35 -18.17
N ARG A 125 -8.75 -1.78 -19.37
CA ARG A 125 -8.84 -0.33 -19.58
C ARG A 125 -10.20 0.21 -19.15
N SER A 126 -11.28 -0.47 -19.53
CA SER A 126 -12.63 -0.08 -19.14
C SER A 126 -12.87 -0.13 -17.63
N LEU A 127 -12.21 -1.04 -16.90
CA LEU A 127 -12.24 -1.09 -15.43
C LEU A 127 -11.39 0.02 -14.80
N ALA A 128 -10.20 0.28 -15.34
CA ALA A 128 -9.33 1.35 -14.86
C ALA A 128 -9.98 2.73 -15.03
N ASP A 129 -10.64 2.97 -16.17
CA ASP A 129 -11.27 4.25 -16.49
C ASP A 129 -12.50 4.55 -15.61
N LYS A 130 -13.16 3.52 -15.05
CA LYS A 130 -14.23 3.70 -14.04
C LYS A 130 -13.70 4.30 -12.74
N VAL A 131 -12.42 4.10 -12.42
CA VAL A 131 -11.80 4.65 -11.23
C VAL A 131 -11.52 6.13 -11.48
N THR A 132 -12.53 6.95 -11.24
CA THR A 132 -12.34 8.40 -11.13
C THR A 132 -11.72 8.67 -9.77
N PHE A 133 -10.41 8.96 -9.73
CA PHE A 133 -9.85 9.61 -8.55
C PHE A 133 -10.55 10.97 -8.43
N PHE A 134 -11.39 11.13 -7.41
CA PHE A 134 -11.98 12.43 -7.13
C PHE A 134 -10.84 13.45 -6.89
N PRO A 135 -10.94 14.66 -7.48
CA PRO A 135 -9.90 15.70 -7.37
C PRO A 135 -9.59 16.04 -5.91
#